data_AF-A0A6J5A494-F1
#
_entry.id   AF-A0A6J5A494-F1
#
_cell.length_a   1.000
_cell.length_b   1.000
_cell.length_c   1.000
_cell.angle_alpha   90.00
_cell.angle_beta   90.00
_cell.angle_gamma   90.00
#
_symmetry.space_group_name_H-M   'P 1'
#
loop_
_entity.id
_entity.type
_entity.pdbx_description
1 polymer ?
#
loop_
_entity_poly.entity_id
_entity_poly.type
_entity_poly.pdbx_seq_one_letter_code
_entity_poly.pdbx_strand_id
1 'polypeptide(L)' 'MRIDGLDVPVFNAAKTIADCFKYRNKIGIDVALEALRDGWEQRKVTLDELSHYADIDRVSNVMRPYMESVFA' A
#
# COMPACT_ATOMS: atom_id res chain seq x y z
N MET A 1 -2.76 -17.54 -0.37
CA MET A 1 -2.08 -17.85 0.93
C MET A 1 -2.77 -19.08 1.51
N ARG A 2 -2.02 -20.06 2.03
CA ARG A 2 -2.63 -21.28 2.59
C ARG A 2 -2.81 -21.12 4.10
N ILE A 3 -4.06 -21.14 4.56
CA ILE A 3 -4.46 -21.04 5.97
C ILE A 3 -5.36 -22.23 6.28
N ASP A 4 -5.06 -23.00 7.33
CA ASP A 4 -5.81 -24.21 7.73
C ASP A 4 -6.09 -25.20 6.57
N GLY A 5 -5.12 -25.32 5.66
CA GLY A 5 -5.21 -26.20 4.49
C GLY A 5 -6.04 -25.65 3.32
N LEU A 6 -6.61 -24.45 3.45
CA LEU A 6 -7.41 -23.77 2.43
C LEU A 6 -6.61 -22.68 1.71
N ASP A 7 -6.78 -22.57 0.40
CA ASP A 7 -6.24 -21.46 -0.38
C ASP A 7 -7.12 -20.22 -0.24
N VAL A 8 -6.59 -19.23 0.48
CA VAL A 8 -7.23 -17.94 0.70
C VAL A 8 -6.67 -16.93 -0.30
N PRO A 9 -7.53 -16.25 -1.09
CA PRO A 9 -7.08 -15.16 -1.95
C PRO A 9 -6.59 -14.00 -1.10
N VAL A 10 -5.40 -13.49 -1.42
CA VAL A 10 -4.79 -12.34 -0.75
C VAL A 10 -4.34 -11.34 -1.79
N PHE A 11 -4.45 -10.06 -1.47
CA PHE A 11 -3.89 -9.00 -2.30
C PHE A 11 -2.37 -8.95 -2.14
N ASN A 12 -1.69 -8.38 -3.13
CA ASN A 12 -0.26 -8.12 -3.04
C ASN A 12 0.04 -6.91 -2.14
N ALA A 13 1.32 -6.70 -1.84
CA ALA A 13 1.75 -5.64 -0.93
C ALA A 13 1.36 -4.24 -1.44
N ALA A 14 1.58 -3.95 -2.73
CA ALA A 14 1.25 -2.63 -3.30
C ALA A 14 -0.24 -2.30 -3.22
N LYS A 15 -1.12 -3.26 -3.54
CA LYS A 15 -2.56 -3.10 -3.38
C LYS A 15 -2.95 -2.88 -1.92
N THR A 16 -2.33 -3.61 -1.00
CA THR A 16 -2.58 -3.48 0.44
C THR A 16 -2.21 -2.09 0.94
N ILE A 17 -1.06 -1.55 0.52
CA ILE A 17 -0.63 -0.19 0.87
C ILE A 17 -1.62 0.85 0.32
N ALA A 18 -2.04 0.73 -0.94
CA ALA A 18 -3.05 1.63 -1.53
C ALA A 18 -4.39 1.57 -0.76
N ASP A 19 -4.82 0.39 -0.32
CA ASP A 19 -6.00 0.24 0.55
C ASP A 19 -5.83 0.95 1.90
N CYS A 20 -4.64 0.89 2.51
CA CYS A 20 -4.37 1.63 3.74
C CYS A 20 -4.59 3.14 3.55
N PHE A 21 -4.13 3.71 2.43
CA PHE A 21 -4.41 5.13 2.12
C PHE A 21 -5.88 5.39 1.83
N LYS A 22 -6.57 4.46 1.14
CA LYS A 22 -8.01 4.55 0.85
C LYS A 22 -8.84 4.60 2.12
N TYR A 23 -8.47 3.79 3.12
CA TYR A 23 -9.17 3.66 4.39
C TYR A 23 -8.46 4.37 5.56
N ARG A 24 -7.53 5.30 5.28
CA ARG A 24 -6.79 6.08 6.29
C ARG A 24 -7.68 6.74 7.36
N ASN A 25 -8.91 7.12 7.01
CA ASN A 25 -9.87 7.71 7.97
C ASN A 25 -10.43 6.68 8.98
N LYS A 26 -10.27 5.38 8.72
CA LYS A 26 -10.69 4.28 9.59
C LYS A 26 -9.54 3.71 10.40
N ILE A 27 -8.36 3.58 9.78
CA ILE A 27 -7.21 2.90 10.39
C ILE A 27 -6.13 3.86 10.90
N GLY A 28 -6.22 5.15 10.58
CA GLY A 28 -5.18 6.14 10.84
C GLY A 28 -4.21 6.30 9.65
N ILE A 29 -3.74 7.52 9.42
CA ILE A 29 -2.76 7.81 8.36
C ILE A 29 -1.39 7.21 8.69
N ASP A 30 -1.04 7.12 9.98
CA ASP A 30 0.25 6.58 10.42
C ASP A 30 0.43 5.13 10.00
N VAL A 31 -0.64 4.32 10.07
CA VAL A 31 -0.63 2.92 9.61
C VAL A 31 -0.40 2.83 8.10
N ALA A 32 -0.99 3.72 7.31
CA ALA A 32 -0.76 3.76 5.86
C ALA A 32 0.67 4.20 5.51
N LEU A 33 1.21 5.15 6.26
CA LEU A 33 2.58 5.62 6.09
C LEU A 33 3.61 4.57 6.50
N GLU A 34 3.40 3.87 7.61
CA GLU A 34 4.24 2.75 8.05
C GLU A 34 4.22 1.62 7.02
N ALA A 35 3.04 1.24 6.52
CA ALA A 35 2.94 0.23 5.47
C ALA A 35 3.70 0.62 4.18
N LEU A 36 3.67 1.91 3.79
CA LEU A 36 4.43 2.41 2.65
C LEU A 36 5.95 2.32 2.88
N ARG A 37 6.41 2.77 4.05
CA ARG A 37 7.84 2.74 4.43
C ARG A 37 8.35 1.31 4.50
N ASP A 38 7.66 0.44 5.23
CA ASP A 38 8.02 -0.97 5.38
C ASP A 38 8.06 -1.70 4.04
N GLY A 39 7.03 -1.46 3.19
CA GLY A 39 6.97 -2.06 1.87
C GLY A 39 8.15 -1.65 0.99
N TRP A 40 8.52 -0.37 1.03
CA TRP A 40 9.64 0.18 0.27
C TRP A 40 11.00 -0.31 0.80
N GLU A 41 11.26 -0.19 2.10
CA GLU A 41 12.50 -0.61 2.75
C GLU A 41 12.77 -2.11 2.56
N GLN A 42 11.71 -2.93 2.66
CA GLN A 42 11.80 -4.38 2.45
C GLN A 42 11.82 -4.78 0.97
N ARG A 43 11.81 -3.81 0.03
CA ARG A 43 11.77 -4.02 -1.43
C ARG A 43 10.63 -4.93 -1.87
N LYS A 44 9.48 -4.84 -1.20
CA LYS A 44 8.27 -5.62 -1.49
C LYS A 44 7.38 -4.97 -2.55
N VAL A 45 7.67 -3.73 -2.93
CA VAL A 45 6.91 -2.94 -3.89
C VAL A 45 7.82 -2.11 -4.77
N THR A 46 7.32 -1.76 -5.95
CA THR A 46 7.92 -0.79 -6.86
C THR A 46 7.04 0.46 -6.98
N LEU A 47 7.61 1.57 -7.48
CA LEU A 47 6.86 2.80 -7.74
C LEU A 47 5.71 2.56 -8.74
N ASP A 48 5.95 1.75 -9.78
CA ASP A 48 4.96 1.44 -10.80
C ASP A 48 3.78 0.66 -10.23
N GLU A 49 4.03 -0.35 -9.38
CA GLU A 49 2.96 -1.09 -8.70
C GLU A 49 2.14 -0.20 -7.76
N LEU A 50 2.81 0.66 -6.98
CA LEU A 50 2.13 1.60 -6.09
C LEU A 50 1.29 2.59 -6.88
N SER A 51 1.83 3.14 -7.97
CA SER A 51 1.11 4.08 -8.84
C SER A 51 -0.11 3.42 -9.48
N HIS A 52 0.04 2.20 -9.99
CA HIS A 52 -1.04 1.41 -10.58
C HIS A 52 -2.22 1.22 -9.62
N TYR A 53 -1.95 0.78 -8.39
CA TYR A 53 -3.02 0.57 -7.40
C TYR A 53 -3.55 1.87 -6.82
N ALA A 54 -2.72 2.92 -6.70
CA ALA A 54 -3.19 4.23 -6.28
C ALA A 54 -4.22 4.81 -7.26
N ASP A 55 -4.04 4.60 -8.57
CA ASP A 55 -5.00 5.00 -9.60
C ASP A 55 -6.30 4.19 -9.51
N ILE A 56 -6.20 2.86 -9.40
CA ILE A 56 -7.36 1.97 -9.24
C ILE A 56 -8.19 2.36 -8.01
N ASP A 57 -7.53 2.62 -6.88
CA ASP A 57 -8.19 2.99 -5.62
C ASP A 57 -8.55 4.47 -5.51
N ARG A 58 -8.17 5.29 -6.50
CA ARG A 58 -8.42 6.75 -6.56
C ARG A 58 -7.79 7.51 -5.39
N VAL A 59 -6.58 7.10 -5.01
CA VAL A 59 -5.80 7.68 -3.90
C VAL A 59 -4.48 8.29 -4.37
N SER A 60 -4.22 8.40 -5.68
CA SER A 60 -2.96 8.92 -6.23
C SER A 60 -2.58 10.28 -5.66
N ASN A 61 -3.52 11.23 -5.56
CA ASN A 61 -3.27 12.55 -4.98
C ASN A 61 -2.99 12.52 -3.47
N VAL A 62 -3.58 11.55 -2.76
CA VAL A 62 -3.35 11.36 -1.31
C VAL A 62 -1.99 10.75 -1.09
N MET A 63 -1.61 9.74 -1.88
CA MET A 63 -0.36 9.01 -1.72
C MET A 63 0.87 9.82 -2.17
N ARG A 64 0.74 10.65 -3.22
CA ARG A 64 1.85 11.38 -3.85
C ARG A 64 2.79 12.08 -2.86
N PRO A 65 2.34 12.96 -1.95
CA PRO A 65 3.26 13.64 -1.03
C PRO A 65 4.02 12.69 -0.11
N TYR A 66 3.42 11.55 0.26
CA TYR A 66 4.09 10.55 1.10
C TYR A 66 5.08 9.71 0.32
N MET A 67 4.75 9.35 -0.93
CA MET A 67 5.67 8.66 -1.84
C MET A 67 6.90 9.52 -2.13
N GLU A 68 6.72 10.80 -2.43
CA GLU A 68 7.84 11.75 -2.63
C GLU A 68 8.74 11.84 -1.39
N SER A 69 8.16 11.81 -0.19
CA SER A 69 8.93 11.83 1.06
C SER A 69 9.67 10.53 1.37
N VAL A 70 9.16 9.36 0.97
CA VAL A 70 9.75 8.06 1.28
C VAL A 70 10.79 7.64 0.24
N PHE A 71 10.65 8.14 -1.00
CA PHE A 71 11.52 7.78 -2.11
C PHE A 71 12.65 8.78 -2.36
N ALA A 72 12.59 9.96 -1.74
CA ALA A 72 13.68 10.92 -1.69
C ALA A 72 14.85 10.40 -0.84
#